data_AF-A0A1Y2F2Z8-F1
#
_entry.id   AF-A0A1Y2F2Z8-F1
#
_cell.length_a   1.000
_cell.length_b   1.000
_cell.length_c   1.000
_cell.angle_alpha   90.00
_cell.angle_beta   90.00
_cell.angle_gamma   90.00
#
_symmetry.space_group_name_H-M   'P 1'
#
loop_
_entity.id
_entity.type
_entity.pdbx_description
1 polymer ?
#
loop_
_entity_poly.entity_id
_entity_poly.type
_entity_poly.pdbx_seq_one_letter_code
_entity_poly.pdbx_strand_id
1 'polypeptide(L)'
;MDDGTKPAYSYATLIGMSILRAPEQRLTLSAIYAWISHTFSYYSTSEAGWQNSIRHNLSLNKAFVKVERPKDEPGKGHYWTIEPGCEDQFKKTRGGKKVLIPIPRSNPAITQKVLSSSALKKES
;
A
#
# COMPACT_ATOMS: atom_id res chain seq x y z
N MET A 1 -16.87 -10.15 9.07
CA MET A 1 -15.91 -10.97 9.83
C MET A 1 -15.15 -11.72 8.77
N ASP A 2 -13.84 -11.46 8.66
CA ASP A 2 -12.96 -12.24 7.80
C ASP A 2 -12.49 -13.40 8.69
N ASP A 3 -12.85 -14.63 8.35
CA ASP A 3 -12.58 -15.82 9.19
C ASP A 3 -11.09 -16.22 9.17
N GLY A 4 -10.20 -15.32 8.76
CA GLY A 4 -8.76 -15.56 8.60
C GLY A 4 -8.43 -16.51 7.46
N THR A 5 -9.41 -16.83 6.61
CA THR A 5 -9.25 -17.71 5.46
C THR A 5 -8.78 -16.95 4.24
N LYS A 6 -8.00 -17.61 3.38
CA LYS A 6 -7.51 -17.00 2.13
C LYS A 6 -8.69 -16.46 1.30
N PRO A 7 -8.72 -15.15 0.98
CA PRO A 7 -9.78 -14.59 0.16
C PRO A 7 -9.85 -15.23 -1.22
N ALA A 8 -11.05 -15.39 -1.77
CA ALA A 8 -11.29 -15.89 -3.13
C ALA A 8 -10.99 -14.83 -4.21
N TYR A 9 -9.91 -14.07 -4.03
CA TYR A 9 -9.46 -13.01 -4.93
C TYR A 9 -8.06 -13.30 -5.43
N SER A 10 -7.84 -13.06 -6.72
CA SER A 10 -6.49 -13.09 -7.28
C SER A 10 -5.67 -11.90 -6.76
N TYR A 11 -4.35 -12.02 -6.76
CA TYR A 11 -3.47 -10.91 -6.38
C TYR A 11 -3.70 -9.66 -7.23
N ALA A 12 -3.94 -9.82 -8.54
CA ALA A 12 -4.33 -8.70 -9.40
C ALA A 12 -5.63 -8.03 -8.93
N THR A 13 -6.63 -8.81 -8.52
CA THR A 13 -7.89 -8.25 -7.99
C THR A 13 -7.65 -7.50 -6.67
N LEU A 14 -6.81 -8.04 -5.77
CA LEU A 14 -6.45 -7.37 -4.52
C LEU A 14 -5.74 -6.03 -4.76
N ILE A 15 -4.77 -6.00 -5.67
CA ILE A 15 -4.07 -4.77 -6.08
C ILE A 15 -5.07 -3.77 -6.65
N GLY A 16 -5.91 -4.19 -7.60
CA GLY A 16 -6.89 -3.32 -8.24
C GLY A 16 -7.88 -2.72 -7.23
N MET A 17 -8.40 -3.54 -6.31
CA MET A 17 -9.28 -3.07 -5.24
C MET A 17 -8.59 -2.05 -4.31
N SER A 18 -7.31 -2.25 -3.99
CA SER A 18 -6.55 -1.32 -3.16
C SER A 18 -6.41 0.04 -3.83
N ILE A 19 -6.04 0.05 -5.12
CA ILE A 19 -5.80 1.28 -5.89
C ILE A 19 -7.12 2.04 -6.11
N LEU A 20 -8.20 1.34 -6.50
CA LEU A 20 -9.51 1.97 -6.72
C LEU A 20 -10.13 2.60 -5.47
N ARG A 21 -9.76 2.12 -4.28
CA ARG A 21 -10.22 2.68 -3.00
C ARG A 21 -9.36 3.84 -2.51
N ALA A 22 -8.23 4.12 -3.15
CA ALA A 22 -7.44 5.30 -2.86
C ALA A 22 -8.10 6.55 -3.44
N PRO A 23 -8.07 7.71 -2.74
CA PRO A 23 -8.72 8.94 -3.18
C PRO A 23 -8.11 9.49 -4.47
N GLU A 24 -6.83 9.21 -4.71
CA GLU A 24 -6.11 9.63 -5.91
C GLU A 24 -5.99 8.49 -6.94
N GLN A 25 -6.68 7.36 -6.72
CA GLN A 25 -6.61 6.16 -7.56
C GLN A 25 -5.17 5.70 -7.85
N ARG A 26 -4.27 5.95 -6.89
CA ARG A 26 -2.85 5.60 -6.95
C ARG A 26 -2.36 5.21 -5.57
N LEU A 27 -1.49 4.21 -5.50
CA LEU A 27 -0.87 3.77 -4.26
C LEU A 27 0.59 3.41 -4.47
N THR A 28 1.40 3.55 -3.42
CA THR A 28 2.76 2.98 -3.42
C THR A 28 2.71 1.49 -3.11
N LEU A 29 3.76 0.75 -3.46
CA LEU A 29 3.89 -0.68 -3.13
C LEU A 29 3.66 -0.95 -1.62
N SER A 30 4.22 -0.08 -0.76
CA SER A 30 4.07 -0.17 0.69
C SER A 30 2.61 0.01 1.12
N ALA A 31 1.90 0.94 0.50
CA ALA A 31 0.49 1.18 0.81
C ALA A 31 -0.41 0.05 0.31
N ILE A 32 -0.08 -0.61 -0.81
CA ILE A 32 -0.77 -1.81 -1.28
C ILE A 32 -0.62 -2.93 -0.25
N TYR A 33 0.58 -3.18 0.28
CA TYR A 33 0.78 -4.17 1.33
C TYR A 33 -0.08 -3.88 2.56
N ALA A 34 -0.04 -2.63 3.04
CA ALA A 34 -0.78 -2.20 4.22
C ALA A 34 -2.29 -2.36 4.03
N TRP A 35 -2.82 -1.99 2.86
CA TRP A 35 -4.25 -2.13 2.56
C TRP A 35 -4.69 -3.59 2.58
N ILE A 36 -3.91 -4.48 1.94
CA ILE A 36 -4.25 -5.91 1.86
C ILE A 36 -4.23 -6.54 3.25
N SER A 37 -3.17 -6.32 4.04
CA SER A 37 -3.05 -6.88 5.39
C SER A 37 -4.06 -6.32 6.38
N HIS A 38 -4.51 -5.08 6.18
CA HIS A 38 -5.53 -4.46 7.01
C HIS A 38 -6.94 -4.98 6.65
N THR A 39 -7.17 -5.28 5.36
CA THR A 39 -8.48 -5.73 4.88
C THR A 39 -8.69 -7.23 5.10
N PHE A 40 -7.63 -8.02 4.97
CA PHE A 40 -7.68 -9.48 5.05
C PHE A 40 -6.62 -9.97 6.05
N SER A 41 -7.08 -10.52 7.17
CA SER A 41 -6.21 -10.94 8.27
C SER A 41 -5.30 -12.12 7.89
N TYR A 42 -5.66 -12.85 6.83
CA TYR A 42 -4.84 -13.91 6.23
C TYR A 42 -3.47 -13.41 5.74
N TYR A 43 -3.36 -12.16 5.28
CA TYR A 43 -2.11 -11.63 4.71
C TYR A 43 -1.32 -10.82 5.74
N SER A 44 -0.38 -11.47 6.43
CA SER A 44 0.50 -10.77 7.39
C SER A 44 1.62 -9.99 6.70
N THR A 45 1.91 -8.77 7.14
CA THR A 45 3.04 -7.96 6.64
C THR A 45 4.42 -8.55 6.95
N SER A 46 4.51 -9.51 7.87
CA SER A 46 5.75 -10.25 8.14
C SER A 46 6.08 -11.31 7.08
N GLU A 47 5.09 -11.72 6.27
CA GLU A 47 5.26 -12.78 5.29
C GLU A 47 5.72 -12.25 3.93
N ALA A 48 6.92 -12.66 3.51
CA ALA A 48 7.49 -12.23 2.23
C ALA A 48 6.85 -12.91 1.00
N GLY A 49 6.21 -14.07 1.17
CA GLY A 49 5.72 -14.91 0.06
C GLY A 49 4.65 -14.24 -0.79
N TRP A 50 3.57 -13.77 -0.15
CA TRP A 50 2.51 -13.06 -0.87
C TRP A 50 2.99 -11.69 -1.37
N GLN A 51 3.86 -10.99 -0.64
CA GLN A 51 4.45 -9.72 -1.09
C GLN A 51 5.25 -9.87 -2.38
N ASN A 52 5.98 -10.99 -2.54
CA ASN A 52 6.66 -11.29 -3.78
C ASN A 52 5.67 -11.48 -4.94
N SER A 53 4.56 -12.17 -4.66
CA SER A 53 3.48 -12.35 -5.63
C SER A 53 2.84 -11.01 -6.03
N ILE A 54 2.69 -10.07 -5.10
CA ILE A 54 2.21 -8.71 -5.38
C ILE A 54 3.18 -7.96 -6.31
N ARG A 55 4.48 -7.94 -5.99
CA ARG A 55 5.50 -7.29 -6.85
C ARG A 55 5.52 -7.88 -8.25
N HIS A 56 5.44 -9.20 -8.35
CA HIS A 56 5.37 -9.89 -9.63
C HIS A 56 4.13 -9.47 -10.44
N ASN A 57 2.95 -9.42 -9.80
CA ASN A 57 1.71 -9.05 -10.48
C ASN A 57 1.69 -7.59 -10.97
N LEU A 58 2.31 -6.67 -10.24
CA LEU A 58 2.42 -5.27 -10.65
C LEU A 58 3.22 -5.12 -11.94
N SER A 59 4.28 -5.90 -12.13
CA SER A 59 5.07 -5.87 -13.36
C SER A 59 4.49 -6.73 -14.49
N LEU A 60 3.77 -7.81 -14.15
CA LEU A 60 3.21 -8.76 -15.13
C LEU A 60 1.96 -8.20 -15.83
N ASN A 61 1.06 -7.58 -15.07
CA ASN A 61 -0.23 -7.14 -15.60
C ASN A 61 -0.15 -5.72 -16.16
N LYS A 62 -0.44 -5.58 -17.47
CA LYS A 62 -0.48 -4.28 -18.16
C LYS A 62 -1.53 -3.32 -17.60
N ALA A 63 -2.50 -3.83 -16.86
CA ALA A 63 -3.50 -3.01 -16.18
C ALA A 63 -2.90 -2.16 -15.05
N PHE A 64 -1.69 -2.46 -14.56
CA PHE A 64 -1.00 -1.65 -13.55
C PHE A 64 0.14 -0.89 -14.18
N VAL A 65 0.08 0.44 -14.08
CA VAL A 65 1.12 1.32 -14.62
C VAL A 65 1.90 1.98 -13.50
N LYS A 66 3.20 2.08 -13.74
CA LYS A 66 4.15 2.73 -12.85
C LYS A 66 4.15 4.24 -13.15
N VAL A 67 3.87 5.05 -12.14
CA VAL A 67 3.84 6.51 -12.23
C VAL A 67 4.96 7.09 -11.36
N GLU A 68 5.73 8.01 -11.94
CA GLU A 68 6.79 8.72 -11.22
C GLU A 68 6.21 9.63 -10.15
N ARG A 69 6.95 9.79 -9.05
CA ARG A 69 6.55 10.73 -8.00
C ARG A 69 6.84 12.16 -8.46
N PRO A 70 6.00 13.13 -8.08
CA PRO A 70 6.33 14.55 -8.26
C PRO A 70 7.69 14.86 -7.62
N LYS A 71 8.50 15.69 -8.28
CA LYS A 71 9.85 16.05 -7.79
C LYS A 71 9.82 16.76 -6.43
N ASP A 72 8.68 17.38 -6.10
CA ASP A 72 8.48 18.12 -4.86
C ASP A 72 8.17 17.22 -3.65
N GLU A 73 7.93 15.92 -3.86
CA GLU A 73 7.52 15.01 -2.80
C GLU A 73 8.60 13.97 -2.50
N PRO A 74 9.46 14.19 -1.47
CA PRO A 74 10.49 13.22 -1.12
C PRO A 74 9.85 11.95 -0.57
N GLY A 75 10.15 10.81 -1.19
CA GLY A 75 9.81 9.52 -0.60
C GLY A 75 10.19 8.31 -1.45
N LYS A 76 10.12 7.14 -0.82
CA LYS A 76 10.61 5.88 -1.40
C LYS A 76 9.65 5.31 -2.46
N GLY A 77 10.21 4.94 -3.60
CA GLY A 77 9.52 4.17 -4.64
C GLY A 77 8.66 5.01 -5.58
N HIS A 78 7.73 4.34 -6.26
CA HIS A 78 6.87 4.91 -7.30
C HIS A 78 5.40 4.68 -6.95
N TYR A 79 4.52 5.44 -7.59
CA TYR A 79 3.10 5.17 -7.55
C TYR A 79 2.72 4.08 -8.55
N TRP A 80 1.72 3.31 -8.20
CA TRP A 80 1.05 2.36 -9.07
C TRP A 80 -0.38 2.82 -9.24
N THR A 81 -0.81 2.89 -10.50
CA THR A 81 -2.18 3.24 -10.87
C THR A 81 -2.74 2.16 -11.79
N ILE A 82 -4.05 2.20 -12.02
CA ILE A 82 -4.67 1.34 -13.02
C ILE A 82 -4.67 2.07 -14.37
N GLU A 83 -4.38 1.35 -15.44
CA GLU A 83 -4.50 1.85 -16.82
C GLU A 83 -5.94 2.36 -17.07
N PRO A 84 -6.12 3.59 -17.61
CA PRO A 84 -7.44 4.10 -17.95
C PRO A 84 -8.20 3.10 -18.83
N GLY A 85 -9.44 2.77 -18.44
CA GLY A 85 -10.28 1.78 -19.14
C GLY A 85 -10.16 0.34 -18.63
N CYS A 86 -9.12 -0.01 -17.86
CA CYS A 86 -9.03 -1.31 -17.18
C CYS A 86 -9.70 -1.33 -15.80
N GLU A 87 -10.13 -0.19 -15.29
CA GLU A 87 -10.70 -0.05 -13.94
C GLU A 87 -11.93 -0.92 -13.71
N ASP A 88 -12.81 -1.04 -14.70
CA ASP A 88 -14.10 -1.74 -14.57
C ASP A 88 -13.92 -3.23 -14.30
N GLN A 89 -12.79 -3.80 -14.71
CA GLN A 89 -12.41 -5.18 -14.41
C GLN A 89 -12.27 -5.41 -12.89
N PHE A 90 -11.81 -4.39 -12.16
CA PHE A 90 -11.57 -4.45 -10.72
C PHE A 90 -12.70 -3.83 -9.90
N LYS A 91 -13.60 -3.06 -10.52
CA LYS A 91 -14.84 -2.56 -9.90
C LYS A 91 -15.93 -3.63 -9.79
N LYS A 92 -15.95 -4.62 -10.71
CA LYS A 92 -17.00 -5.65 -10.84
C LYS A 92 -16.95 -6.79 -9.81
N THR A 93 -16.20 -6.64 -8.73
CA THR A 93 -16.25 -7.55 -7.59
C THR A 93 -17.57 -7.36 -6.85
N ARG A 94 -18.62 -8.05 -7.30
CA ARG A 94 -19.96 -7.99 -6.69
C ARG A 94 -19.90 -8.43 -5.23
N GLY A 95 -20.29 -7.53 -4.33
CA GLY A 95 -20.68 -7.85 -2.96
C GLY A 95 -19.63 -7.53 -1.89
N GLY A 96 -19.63 -6.30 -1.38
CA GLY A 96 -18.82 -5.96 -0.20
C GLY A 96 -18.84 -4.47 0.10
N LYS A 97 -19.83 -4.08 0.92
CA LYS A 97 -20.05 -2.81 1.64
C LYS A 97 -19.01 -1.70 1.40
N LYS A 98 -19.49 -0.49 1.10
CA LYS A 98 -18.73 0.77 1.06
C LYS A 98 -18.02 1.00 2.41
N VAL A 99 -16.82 0.45 2.59
CA VAL A 99 -15.92 0.83 3.68
C VAL A 99 -15.09 2.00 3.16
N LEU A 100 -15.56 3.21 3.48
CA LEU A 100 -14.76 4.43 3.39
C LEU A 100 -13.72 4.35 4.52
N ILE A 101 -12.60 3.69 4.26
CA ILE A 101 -11.47 3.69 5.19
C ILE A 101 -10.69 5.00 5.00
N PRO A 102 -10.50 5.84 6.04
CA PRO A 102 -9.61 6.98 5.95
C PRO A 102 -8.19 6.48 5.73
N ILE A 103 -7.55 6.91 4.64
CA ILE A 103 -6.11 6.71 4.48
C ILE A 103 -5.42 7.46 5.63
N PRO A 104 -4.55 6.82 6.43
CA PRO A 104 -3.75 7.55 7.39
C PRO A 104 -2.83 8.49 6.60
N ARG A 105 -3.14 9.79 6.64
CA ARG A 105 -2.23 10.85 6.19
C ARG A 105 -0.90 10.62 6.91
N SER A 106 0.16 10.46 6.13
CA SER A 106 1.54 10.47 6.62
C SER A 106 1.76 11.72 7.46
N ASN A 107 1.90 11.54 8.77
CA ASN A 107 2.12 12.62 9.72
C ASN A 107 3.60 13.05 9.64
N PRO A 108 3.94 14.31 9.32
CA PRO A 108 5.33 14.76 9.19
C PRO A 108 6.06 14.95 10.53
N ALA A 109 5.51 14.48 11.66
CA ALA A 109 6.02 14.79 13.00
C ALA A 109 7.14 13.86 13.53
N ILE A 110 7.72 12.96 12.72
CA ILE A 110 8.86 12.12 13.14
C ILE A 110 10.16 12.70 12.58
N THR A 111 10.49 13.93 12.96
CA THR A 111 11.82 14.51 12.73
C THR A 111 12.19 15.43 13.87
N GLN A 112 12.20 14.92 15.10
CA GLN A 112 12.90 15.56 16.23
C GLN A 112 13.03 14.60 17.43
N LYS A 113 13.88 13.57 17.31
CA LYS A 113 14.52 12.94 18.49
C LYS A 113 15.76 12.12 18.13
N VAL A 114 16.70 12.74 17.45
CA VAL A 114 18.09 12.30 17.41
C VAL A 114 18.90 13.59 17.38
N LEU A 115 19.97 13.67 18.17
CA LEU A 115 20.70 14.88 18.60
C LEU A 115 20.24 15.43 19.97
N SER A 116 20.55 14.71 21.04
CA SER A 116 21.20 15.30 22.22
C SER A 116 21.53 14.18 23.20
N SER A 117 22.74 13.63 23.09
CA SER A 117 23.41 12.86 24.15
C SER A 117 24.87 12.68 23.76
N SER A 118 25.58 13.80 23.65
CA SER A 118 27.04 13.81 23.53
C SER A 118 27.58 15.10 24.11
N ALA A 119 27.81 15.09 25.43
CA ALA A 119 28.85 15.80 26.18
C ALA A 119 28.42 15.96 27.64
N LEU A 120 29.11 15.31 28.59
CA LEU A 120 30.11 16.00 29.40
C LEU A 120 30.93 14.96 30.17
N LYS A 121 32.24 15.08 30.01
CA LYS A 121 33.30 14.49 30.84
C LYS A 121 33.82 15.63 31.73
N LYS A 122 34.41 15.28 32.88
CA LYS A 122 34.95 16.12 33.99
C LYS A 122 33.91 16.35 35.09
N GLU A 123 34.16 16.18 36.39
CA GLU A 123 35.40 16.30 37.17
C GLU A 123 35.18 15.63 38.54
N SER A 124 36.14 14.83 39.03
CA SER A 124 36.70 14.83 40.40
C SER A 124 37.57 13.60 40.64
#